data_AF-A0A929ZK33-F1
#
_entry.id   AF-A0A929ZK33-F1
#
_cell.length_a   1.000
_cell.length_b   1.000
_cell.length_c   1.000
_cell.angle_alpha   90.00
_cell.angle_beta   90.00
_cell.angle_gamma   90.00
#
_symmetry.space_group_name_H-M   'P 1'
#
loop_
_entity.id
_entity.type
_entity.pdbx_description
1 polymer ?
#
loop_
_entity_poly.entity_id
_entity_poly.type
_entity_poly.pdbx_seq_one_letter_code
_entity_poly.pdbx_strand_id
1 'polypeptide(L)'
;MVIEDLKLHAKNIRKNILRQVYTAQSGHPGGSLGATDILTVLYFDVMDINKEDAGGIDRDRFVLSKGHVSPLLYAVLAEKGILAEEELKTFRLIDSKLQG
;
A
#
# COMPACT_ATOMS: atom_id res chain seq x y z
N MET A 1 -12.50 1.68 -13.83
CA MET A 1 -12.32 0.22 -13.56
C MET A 1 -13.66 -0.42 -13.20
N VAL A 2 -13.86 -1.75 -13.31
CA VAL A 2 -15.11 -2.35 -12.78
C VAL A 2 -14.98 -2.68 -11.29
N ILE A 3 -16.10 -2.67 -10.56
CA ILE A 3 -16.12 -2.87 -9.09
C ILE A 3 -15.42 -4.18 -8.68
N GLU A 4 -15.52 -5.22 -9.49
CA GLU A 4 -14.94 -6.53 -9.17
C GLU A 4 -13.41 -6.52 -9.17
N ASP A 5 -12.78 -5.75 -10.06
CA ASP A 5 -11.32 -5.57 -10.07
C ASP A 5 -10.86 -4.83 -8.80
N LEU A 6 -11.59 -3.79 -8.39
CA LEU A 6 -11.30 -3.05 -7.15
C LEU A 6 -11.40 -3.96 -5.93
N LYS A 7 -12.40 -4.86 -5.86
CA LYS A 7 -12.49 -5.86 -4.79
C LYS A 7 -11.30 -6.82 -4.79
N LEU A 8 -10.83 -7.24 -5.97
CA LEU A 8 -9.67 -8.11 -6.09
C LEU A 8 -8.41 -7.42 -5.57
N HIS A 9 -8.14 -6.18 -5.99
CA HIS A 9 -7.03 -5.39 -5.48
C HIS A 9 -7.11 -5.19 -3.97
N ALA A 10 -8.28 -4.79 -3.46
CA ALA A 10 -8.50 -4.60 -2.04
C ALA A 10 -8.27 -5.89 -1.22
N LYS A 11 -8.61 -7.06 -1.77
CA LYS A 11 -8.34 -8.36 -1.17
C LYS A 11 -6.84 -8.66 -1.12
N ASN A 12 -6.11 -8.40 -2.19
CA ASN A 12 -4.66 -8.64 -2.25
C ASN A 12 -3.90 -7.68 -1.32
N ILE A 13 -4.27 -6.40 -1.30
CA ILE A 13 -3.72 -5.40 -0.39
C ILE A 13 -3.89 -5.84 1.07
N ARG A 14 -5.07 -6.34 1.46
CA ARG A 14 -5.30 -6.86 2.83
C ARG A 14 -4.40 -8.06 3.16
N LYS A 15 -4.21 -9.00 2.22
CA LYS A 15 -3.25 -10.11 2.42
C LYS A 15 -1.83 -9.59 2.62
N ASN A 16 -1.42 -8.59 1.85
CA ASN A 16 -0.09 -8.00 1.91
C ASN A 16 0.14 -7.18 3.19
N ILE A 17 -0.88 -6.50 3.72
CA ILE A 17 -0.85 -5.90 5.06
C ILE A 17 -0.58 -6.96 6.13
N LEU A 18 -1.31 -8.08 6.08
CA LEU A 18 -1.14 -9.16 7.05
C LEU A 18 0.25 -9.81 6.94
N ARG A 19 0.77 -10.02 5.72
CA ARG A 19 2.13 -10.54 5.50
C ARG A 19 3.20 -9.62 6.10
N GLN A 20 3.13 -8.31 5.86
CA GLN A 20 4.07 -7.34 6.44
C GLN A 20 4.09 -7.40 7.97
N VAL A 21 2.92 -7.26 8.59
CA VAL A 21 2.80 -7.19 10.05
C VAL A 21 3.19 -8.52 10.69
N TYR A 22 2.81 -9.65 10.08
CA TYR A 22 3.19 -10.98 10.54
C TYR A 22 4.71 -11.21 10.43
N THR A 23 5.33 -10.88 9.30
CA THR A 23 6.79 -11.05 9.14
C THR A 23 7.57 -10.18 10.13
N ALA A 24 7.14 -8.94 10.33
CA ALA A 24 7.78 -8.01 11.26
C ALA A 24 7.48 -8.29 12.75
N GLN A 25 6.46 -9.11 13.05
CA GLN A 25 5.88 -9.27 14.39
C GLN A 25 5.52 -7.90 15.03
N SER A 26 5.19 -6.92 14.21
CA SER A 26 5.06 -5.51 14.60
C SER A 26 4.29 -4.72 13.53
N GLY A 27 3.41 -3.80 13.93
CA GLY A 27 2.66 -2.94 13.01
C GLY A 27 1.20 -2.71 13.43
N HIS A 28 0.46 -1.92 12.63
CA HIS A 28 -0.92 -1.51 12.94
C HIS A 28 -1.93 -2.07 11.91
N PRO A 29 -2.34 -3.35 12.02
CA PRO A 29 -3.18 -3.99 11.01
C PRO A 29 -4.61 -3.44 11.00
N GLY A 30 -5.22 -3.15 12.15
CA GLY A 30 -6.64 -2.77 12.21
C GLY A 30 -6.98 -1.52 11.38
N GLY A 31 -6.21 -0.44 11.58
CA GLY A 31 -6.39 0.79 10.79
C GLY A 31 -6.04 0.61 9.30
N SER A 32 -5.07 -0.26 9.00
CA SER A 32 -4.65 -0.56 7.63
C SER A 32 -5.74 -1.32 6.87
N LEU A 33 -6.33 -2.34 7.50
CA LEU A 33 -7.41 -3.15 6.91
C LEU A 33 -8.70 -2.34 6.71
N GLY A 34 -9.02 -1.43 7.64
CA GLY A 34 -10.22 -0.61 7.59
C GLY A 34 -10.17 0.47 6.50
N ALA A 35 -9.00 1.02 6.21
CA ALA A 35 -8.82 2.05 5.19
C ALA A 35 -8.44 1.50 3.80
N THR A 36 -8.45 0.17 3.61
CA THR A 36 -8.00 -0.44 2.34
C THR A 36 -8.87 0.00 1.16
N ASP A 37 -10.20 -0.04 1.29
CA ASP A 37 -11.09 0.19 0.14
C ASP A 37 -10.95 1.61 -0.43
N ILE A 38 -10.81 2.62 0.44
CA ILE A 38 -10.61 4.00 -0.01
C ILE A 38 -9.27 4.18 -0.72
N LEU A 39 -8.19 3.57 -0.21
CA LEU A 39 -6.88 3.66 -0.88
C LEU A 39 -6.84 2.86 -2.18
N THR A 40 -7.58 1.75 -2.26
CA THR A 40 -7.74 1.02 -3.52
C THR A 40 -8.43 1.89 -4.56
N VAL A 41 -9.55 2.54 -4.24
CA VAL A 41 -10.22 3.44 -5.19
C VAL A 41 -9.30 4.60 -5.59
N LEU A 42 -8.65 5.24 -4.62
CA LEU A 42 -7.74 6.36 -4.89
C LEU A 42 -6.61 5.97 -5.85
N TYR A 43 -5.87 4.89 -5.59
CA TYR A 43 -4.70 4.54 -6.41
C TYR A 43 -5.03 3.83 -7.73
N PHE A 44 -6.21 3.21 -7.85
CA PHE A 44 -6.53 2.41 -9.02
C PHE A 44 -7.52 3.08 -9.97
N ASP A 45 -8.36 4.01 -9.49
CA ASP A 45 -9.43 4.60 -10.31
C ASP A 45 -9.41 6.15 -10.34
N VAL A 46 -8.91 6.81 -9.30
CA VAL A 46 -9.03 8.29 -9.18
C VAL A 46 -7.72 9.02 -9.45
N MET A 47 -6.63 8.61 -8.83
CA MET A 47 -5.36 9.33 -8.89
C MET A 47 -4.56 9.01 -10.15
N ASP A 48 -3.97 10.04 -10.74
CA ASP A 48 -2.95 9.90 -11.76
C ASP A 48 -1.60 9.57 -11.12
N ILE A 49 -1.31 8.27 -11.03
CA ILE A 49 -0.02 7.74 -10.56
C ILE A 49 0.19 6.30 -11.06
N ASN A 50 1.39 6.03 -11.55
CA ASN A 50 1.88 4.72 -11.97
C ASN A 50 3.38 4.58 -11.62
N LYS A 51 4.01 3.52 -12.09
CA LYS A 51 5.41 3.22 -11.78
C LYS A 51 6.36 4.14 -12.53
N GLU A 52 6.02 4.47 -13.76
CA GLU A 52 6.83 5.26 -14.69
C GLU A 52 6.88 6.74 -14.27
N ASP A 53 5.82 7.23 -13.62
CA ASP A 53 5.68 8.64 -13.22
C ASP A 53 5.72 8.91 -11.70
N ALA A 54 6.04 7.91 -10.87
CA ALA A 54 6.01 8.06 -9.41
C ALA A 54 6.88 9.22 -8.88
N GLY A 55 7.91 9.62 -9.63
CA GLY A 55 8.77 10.79 -9.36
C GLY A 55 8.37 12.08 -10.09
N GLY A 56 7.33 12.05 -10.92
CA GLY A 56 6.88 13.15 -11.75
C GLY A 56 6.32 14.34 -10.95
N ILE A 57 6.40 15.54 -11.52
CA ILE A 57 5.92 16.76 -10.87
C ILE A 57 4.40 16.87 -10.90
N ASP A 58 3.76 16.44 -11.98
CA ASP A 58 2.33 16.64 -12.24
C ASP A 58 1.41 15.53 -11.70
N ARG A 59 1.95 14.42 -11.19
CA ARG A 59 1.13 13.32 -10.64
C ARG A 59 0.25 13.77 -9.47
N ASP A 60 -0.80 13.03 -9.17
CA ASP A 60 -1.53 13.28 -7.93
C ASP A 60 -0.66 12.94 -6.71
N ARG A 61 -0.83 13.72 -5.63
CA ARG A 61 -0.10 13.55 -4.37
C ARG A 61 -1.02 13.02 -3.29
N PHE A 62 -0.60 11.93 -2.65
CA PHE A 62 -1.25 11.35 -1.48
C PHE A 62 -0.36 11.50 -0.26
N VAL A 63 -0.96 11.89 0.87
CA VAL A 63 -0.29 11.96 2.18
C VAL A 63 -1.05 11.09 3.17
N LEU A 64 -0.41 10.04 3.66
CA LEU A 64 -0.95 9.22 4.73
C LEU A 64 -0.73 9.90 6.09
N SER A 65 -1.59 10.86 6.44
CA SER A 65 -1.49 11.59 7.71
C SER A 65 -1.57 10.67 8.94
N LYS A 66 -2.33 9.57 8.83
CA LYS A 66 -2.33 8.47 9.80
C LYS A 66 -1.10 7.57 9.62
N GLY A 67 0.09 8.12 9.80
CA GLY A 67 1.36 7.47 9.42
C GLY A 67 1.58 6.07 10.01
N HIS A 68 1.02 5.80 11.19
CA HIS A 68 1.13 4.49 11.84
C HIS A 68 0.50 3.33 11.05
N VAL A 69 -0.39 3.60 10.09
CA VAL A 69 -0.93 2.58 9.17
C VAL A 69 -0.10 2.43 7.89
N SER A 70 1.21 2.72 7.96
CA SER A 70 2.17 2.55 6.87
C SER A 70 2.11 1.19 6.13
N PRO A 71 1.77 0.03 6.75
CA PRO A 71 1.60 -1.21 6.00
C PRO A 71 0.59 -1.13 4.85
N LEU A 72 -0.47 -0.32 5.01
CA LEU A 72 -1.47 -0.12 3.96
C LEU A 72 -0.86 0.59 2.75
N LEU A 73 -0.14 1.69 2.97
CA LEU A 73 0.47 2.44 1.86
C LEU A 73 1.46 1.56 1.09
N TYR A 74 2.32 0.83 1.79
CA TYR A 74 3.27 -0.07 1.14
C TYR A 74 2.57 -1.21 0.39
N ALA A 75 1.52 -1.81 0.95
CA ALA A 75 0.75 -2.85 0.26
C ALA A 75 0.06 -2.32 -1.00
N VAL A 76 -0.47 -1.09 -0.99
CA VAL A 76 -1.08 -0.44 -2.15
C VAL A 76 -0.05 -0.17 -3.24
N LEU A 77 1.12 0.37 -2.87
CA LEU A 77 2.21 0.62 -3.81
C LEU A 77 2.75 -0.68 -4.43
N ALA A 78 2.78 -1.77 -3.65
CA ALA A 78 3.15 -3.08 -4.15
C ALA A 78 2.11 -3.65 -5.13
N GLU A 79 0.82 -3.58 -4.79
CA GLU A 79 -0.27 -4.01 -5.68
C GLU A 79 -0.29 -3.20 -6.99
N LYS A 80 0.06 -1.90 -6.93
CA LYS A 80 0.16 -1.01 -8.09
C LYS A 80 1.43 -1.24 -8.92
N GLY A 81 2.35 -2.09 -8.46
CA GLY A 81 3.63 -2.39 -9.12
C GLY A 81 4.71 -1.31 -8.98
N ILE A 82 4.46 -0.27 -8.17
CA ILE A 82 5.42 0.81 -7.88
C ILE A 82 6.51 0.31 -6.93
N LEU A 83 6.15 -0.60 -6.01
CA LEU A 83 7.04 -1.28 -5.08
C LEU A 83 7.09 -2.78 -5.44
N ALA A 84 8.24 -3.44 -5.29
CA ALA A 84 8.30 -4.89 -5.48
C ALA A 84 7.64 -5.59 -4.28
N GLU A 85 6.73 -6.55 -4.54
CA GLU A 85 5.97 -7.24 -3.49
C GLU A 85 6.89 -7.94 -2.46
N GLU A 86 8.03 -8.47 -2.90
CA GLU A 86 9.00 -9.14 -2.00
C GLU A 86 9.58 -8.20 -0.94
N GLU A 87 9.65 -6.89 -1.22
CA GLU A 87 10.15 -5.91 -0.25
C GLU A 87 9.23 -5.77 0.96
N LEU A 88 7.95 -6.14 0.84
CA LEU A 88 7.00 -6.13 1.95
C LEU A 88 7.45 -7.03 3.12
N LYS A 89 8.25 -8.08 2.85
CA LYS A 89 8.82 -8.94 3.91
C LYS A 89 9.89 -8.24 4.74
N THR A 90 10.35 -7.06 4.30
CA THR A 90 11.37 -6.27 4.99
C THR A 90 10.79 -5.19 5.89
N PHE A 91 9.46 -5.08 5.99
CA PHE A 91 8.78 -4.08 6.81
C PHE A 91 9.33 -4.05 8.24
N ARG A 92 9.70 -2.86 8.73
CA ARG A 92 10.27 -2.60 10.08
C ARG A 92 11.57 -3.35 10.38
N LEU A 93 12.23 -3.94 9.38
CA LEU A 93 13.57 -4.50 9.57
C LEU A 93 14.63 -3.39 9.47
N ILE A 94 15.77 -3.63 10.12
CA ILE A 94 16.95 -2.78 10.00
C ILE A 94 17.36 -2.76 8.51
N ASP A 95 17.81 -1.58 8.05
CA ASP A 95 18.20 -1.30 6.66
C ASP A 95 17.10 -1.43 5.60
N SER A 96 15.84 -1.64 6.01
CA SER A 96 14.71 -1.58 5.07
C SER A 96 14.32 -0.14 4.74
N LYS A 97 13.82 0.09 3.52
CA LYS A 97 13.13 1.33 3.16
C LYS A 97 11.67 1.40 3.65
N LEU A 98 11.10 0.27 4.09
CA LEU A 98 9.72 0.16 4.56
C LEU A 98 9.67 0.27 6.08
N GLN A 99 9.62 1.51 6.57
CA GLN A 99 9.69 1.83 7.99
C GLN A 99 8.32 1.91 8.68
N GLY A 100 8.36 1.87 10.01
CA GLY A 100 7.19 1.67 10.87
C GLY A 100 6.30 2.88 11.09
#